data_AF-A0A520RL80-F1
#
_entry.id   AF-A0A520RL80-F1
#
_cell.length_a   1.000
_cell.length_b   1.000
_cell.length_c   1.000
_cell.angle_alpha   90.00
_cell.angle_beta   90.00
_cell.angle_gamma   90.00
#
_symmetry.space_group_name_H-M   'P 1'
#
loop_
_entity.id
_entity.type
_entity.pdbx_description
1 polymer ?
#
loop_
_entity_poly.entity_id
_entity_poly.type
_entity_poly.pdbx_seq_one_letter_code
_entity_poly.pdbx_strand_id
1 'polypeptide(L)'
;MGVSNSRDDKAFSLDVSVRDLVEFVLRRGDLRSGPSFTSPSRALEGTRGHQKLQSSRDDHYRAEVALKWVTVRPTFTLTLRGRIDGVREGPEEIFLEEIKTITGEWSEKPSDLHWAQLRIYGGIWNRLNPSKPLHLRLTYFHLESDTEYCFDEKKLLHSLNLSCRKSLRNT
;
A
#
# COMPACT_ATOMS: atom_id res chain seq x y z
N MET A 1 -28.02 24.19 41.88
CA MET A 1 -26.68 24.28 41.27
C MET A 1 -26.15 22.87 41.05
N GLY A 2 -26.33 22.35 39.84
CA GLY A 2 -25.71 21.08 39.43
C GLY A 2 -25.11 21.34 38.06
N VAL A 3 -23.80 21.54 38.02
CA VAL A 3 -23.07 21.80 36.77
C VAL A 3 -22.99 20.48 36.02
N SER A 4 -23.84 20.29 35.02
CA SER A 4 -23.68 19.27 34.00
C SER A 4 -22.44 19.63 33.18
N ASN A 5 -21.30 19.04 33.53
CA ASN A 5 -20.10 19.15 32.71
C ASN A 5 -20.20 18.09 31.60
N SER A 6 -20.99 18.37 30.56
CA SER A 6 -20.94 17.63 29.30
C SER A 6 -19.63 17.99 28.61
N ARG A 7 -18.53 17.32 29.00
CA ARG A 7 -17.37 17.24 28.12
C ARG A 7 -17.81 16.40 26.93
N ASP A 8 -18.11 17.08 25.83
CA ASP A 8 -18.04 16.48 24.51
C ASP A 8 -16.63 15.88 24.37
N ASP A 9 -16.49 14.58 24.65
CA ASP A 9 -15.33 13.80 24.24
C ASP A 9 -15.37 13.75 22.71
N LYS A 10 -14.92 14.83 22.07
CA LYS A 10 -14.82 14.92 20.62
C LYS A 10 -13.84 13.84 20.17
N ALA A 11 -14.37 12.74 19.68
CA ALA A 11 -13.59 11.74 18.97
C ALA A 11 -12.80 12.46 17.87
N PHE A 12 -11.48 12.38 17.92
CA PHE A 12 -10.64 13.08 16.95
C PHE A 12 -10.50 12.26 15.66
N SER A 13 -10.29 12.94 14.54
CA SER A 13 -10.15 12.29 13.23
C SER A 13 -8.68 12.19 12.84
N LEU A 14 -8.22 10.99 12.51
CA LEU A 14 -6.92 10.76 11.89
C LEU A 14 -7.11 10.41 10.42
N ASP A 15 -6.35 11.06 9.56
CA ASP A 15 -6.30 10.77 8.13
C ASP A 15 -4.85 10.43 7.76
N VAL A 16 -4.63 9.15 7.43
CA VAL A 16 -3.30 8.57 7.29
C VAL A 16 -3.18 7.94 5.91
N SER A 17 -2.10 8.24 5.19
CA SER A 17 -1.80 7.53 3.95
C SER A 17 -1.23 6.14 4.26
N VAL A 18 -1.51 5.15 3.41
CA VAL A 18 -0.93 3.80 3.54
C VAL A 18 0.60 3.86 3.51
N ARG A 19 1.18 4.75 2.68
CA ARG A 19 2.62 4.98 2.62
C ARG A 19 3.18 5.44 3.97
N ASP A 20 2.60 6.49 4.56
CA ASP A 20 3.06 7.04 5.84
C ASP A 20 2.93 6.01 6.96
N LEU A 21 1.83 5.24 6.98
CA LEU A 21 1.61 4.18 7.96
C LEU A 21 2.72 3.12 7.89
N VAL A 22 3.04 2.64 6.69
CA VAL A 22 4.03 1.57 6.52
C VAL A 22 5.43 2.08 6.83
N GLU A 23 5.78 3.28 6.34
CA GLU A 23 7.05 3.93 6.66
C GLU A 23 7.20 4.09 8.17
N PHE A 24 6.16 4.55 8.87
CA PHE A 24 6.20 4.73 10.32
C PHE A 24 6.36 3.41 11.08
N VAL A 25 5.59 2.38 10.72
CA VAL A 25 5.58 1.10 11.44
C VAL A 25 6.90 0.35 11.23
N LEU A 26 7.44 0.33 10.01
CA LEU A 26 8.65 -0.43 9.70
C LEU A 26 9.95 0.33 9.99
N ARG A 27 9.95 1.67 10.04
CA ARG A 27 11.13 2.45 10.51
C ARG A 27 11.41 2.30 11.99
N ARG A 28 10.45 1.83 12.80
CA ARG A 28 10.73 1.49 14.22
C ARG A 28 11.76 0.37 14.39
N GLY A 29 12.08 -0.39 13.34
CA GLY A 29 13.15 -1.41 13.34
C GLY A 29 14.52 -0.91 12.86
N ASP A 30 14.58 0.25 12.18
CA ASP A 30 15.84 0.78 11.64
C ASP A 30 15.80 2.32 11.67
N LEU A 31 16.27 2.90 12.78
CA LEU A 31 16.36 4.36 12.97
C LEU A 31 17.47 5.00 12.11
N ARG A 32 18.11 4.27 11.18
CA ARG A 32 19.09 4.82 10.24
C ARG A 32 18.60 4.74 8.81
N SER A 33 17.61 5.55 8.48
CA SER A 33 17.43 6.03 7.11
C SER A 33 16.72 7.38 7.17
N GLY A 34 17.51 8.45 7.03
CA GLY A 34 16.99 9.81 6.89
C GLY A 34 16.07 9.92 5.68
N PRO A 35 15.28 11.01 5.57
CA PRO A 35 14.40 11.22 4.42
C PRO A 35 15.22 11.08 3.14
N SER A 36 14.84 10.12 2.30
CA SER A 36 15.48 9.94 1.00
C SER A 36 15.10 11.18 0.18
N PHE A 37 16.02 12.16 0.14
CA PHE A 37 15.86 13.39 -0.61
C PHE A 37 15.78 12.99 -2.08
N THR A 38 14.55 12.81 -2.57
CA THR A 38 14.30 12.41 -3.95
C THR A 38 14.33 13.69 -4.76
N SER A 39 15.31 13.84 -5.66
CA SER A 39 15.35 14.99 -6.55
C SER A 39 14.08 15.03 -7.41
N PRO A 40 13.62 16.24 -7.83
CA PRO A 40 12.48 16.36 -8.74
C PRO A 40 12.66 15.56 -10.04
N SER A 41 13.90 15.44 -10.53
CA SER A 41 14.23 14.62 -11.71
C SER A 41 13.89 13.15 -11.48
N ARG A 42 14.30 12.56 -10.35
CA ARG A 42 14.00 11.16 -10.03
C ARG A 42 12.52 10.90 -9.81
N ALA A 43 11.80 11.86 -9.23
CA ALA A 43 10.34 11.74 -9.09
C ALA A 43 9.63 11.72 -10.45
N LEU A 44 10.09 12.54 -11.39
CA LEU A 44 9.56 12.57 -12.76
C LEU A 44 9.87 11.28 -13.52
N GLU A 45 11.11 10.78 -13.44
CA GLU A 45 11.51 9.51 -14.05
C GLU A 45 10.70 8.34 -13.48
N GLY A 46 10.51 8.30 -12.16
CA GLY A 46 9.65 7.32 -11.52
C GLY A 46 8.23 7.34 -12.06
N THR A 47 7.65 8.53 -12.19
CA THR A 47 6.30 8.71 -12.76
C THR A 47 6.22 8.21 -14.20
N ARG A 48 7.22 8.51 -15.03
CA ARG A 48 7.29 8.03 -16.42
C ARG A 48 7.42 6.51 -16.50
N GLY A 49 8.19 5.90 -15.59
CA GLY A 49 8.30 4.46 -15.48
C GLY A 49 6.95 3.80 -15.18
N HIS A 50 6.20 4.34 -14.21
CA HIS A 50 4.84 3.86 -13.91
C HIS A 50 3.92 3.98 -15.14
N GLN A 51 3.89 5.16 -15.77
CA GLN A 51 3.04 5.39 -16.95
C GLN A 51 3.36 4.44 -18.10
N LYS A 52 4.65 4.21 -18.38
CA LYS A 52 5.10 3.28 -19.41
C LYS A 52 4.60 1.87 -19.11
N LEU A 53 4.77 1.42 -17.87
CA LEU A 53 4.37 0.09 -17.43
C LEU A 53 2.85 -0.09 -17.47
N GLN A 54 2.09 0.88 -16.96
CA GLN A 54 0.64 0.87 -16.97
C GLN A 54 0.08 0.86 -18.40
N SER A 55 0.73 1.57 -19.33
CA SER A 55 0.34 1.59 -20.76
C SER A 55 0.64 0.27 -21.49
N SER A 56 1.50 -0.60 -20.94
CA SER A 56 1.76 -1.93 -21.50
C SER A 56 0.81 -3.01 -20.98
N ARG A 57 -0.02 -2.70 -19.96
CA ARG A 57 -1.00 -3.62 -19.41
C ARG A 57 -2.24 -3.73 -20.32
N ASP A 58 -3.01 -4.79 -20.12
CA ASP A 58 -4.22 -5.09 -20.90
C ASP A 58 -5.39 -4.12 -20.62
N ASP A 59 -6.39 -4.13 -21.50
CA ASP A 59 -7.56 -3.23 -21.42
C ASP A 59 -8.42 -3.40 -20.15
N HIS A 60 -8.28 -4.52 -19.43
CA HIS A 60 -8.99 -4.75 -18.17
C HIS A 60 -8.22 -4.23 -16.95
N TYR A 61 -6.99 -3.74 -17.16
CA TYR A 61 -6.18 -3.11 -16.14
C TYR A 61 -6.61 -1.66 -15.90
N ARG A 62 -6.94 -1.34 -14.65
CA ARG A 62 -7.18 0.03 -14.21
C ARG A 62 -5.98 0.53 -13.44
N ALA A 63 -5.33 1.55 -13.99
CA ALA A 63 -4.24 2.24 -13.34
C ALA A 63 -4.74 3.20 -12.24
N GLU A 64 -3.91 3.42 -11.23
CA GLU A 64 -4.05 4.51 -10.25
C GLU A 64 -5.40 4.54 -9.51
N VAL A 65 -5.84 3.38 -9.00
CA VAL A 65 -7.14 3.24 -8.34
C VAL A 65 -7.08 3.72 -6.89
N ALA A 66 -7.92 4.71 -6.55
CA ALA A 66 -8.01 5.24 -5.19
C ALA A 66 -8.69 4.24 -4.23
N LEU A 67 -8.08 4.04 -3.06
CA LEU A 67 -8.59 3.21 -1.98
C LEU A 67 -8.77 4.04 -0.71
N LYS A 68 -9.91 3.85 -0.05
CA LYS A 68 -10.22 4.50 1.23
C LYS A 68 -10.98 3.55 2.13
N TRP A 69 -10.47 3.36 3.34
CA TRP A 69 -11.15 2.63 4.40
C TRP A 69 -11.28 3.52 5.64
N VAL A 70 -12.48 3.52 6.24
CA VAL A 70 -12.77 4.30 7.44
C VAL A 70 -13.21 3.34 8.54
N THR A 71 -12.63 3.49 9.73
CA THR A 71 -13.08 2.79 10.93
C THR A 71 -13.32 3.78 12.05
N VAL A 72 -14.46 3.61 12.72
CA VAL A 72 -14.85 4.41 13.88
C VAL A 72 -14.51 3.63 15.16
N ARG A 73 -13.95 4.33 16.15
CA ARG A 73 -13.68 3.86 17.50
C ARG A 73 -14.29 4.85 18.49
N PRO A 74 -14.53 4.45 19.76
CA PRO A 74 -15.13 5.34 20.75
C PRO A 74 -14.42 6.69 20.90
N THR A 75 -13.09 6.70 20.73
CA THR A 75 -12.26 7.89 20.96
C THR A 75 -11.71 8.54 19.68
N PHE A 76 -11.81 7.88 18.53
CA PHE A 76 -11.29 8.42 17.27
C PHE A 76 -11.93 7.80 16.02
N THR A 77 -11.86 8.52 14.90
CA THR A 77 -12.12 7.97 13.56
C THR A 77 -10.81 7.90 12.79
N LEU A 78 -10.47 6.72 12.25
CA LEU A 78 -9.31 6.53 11.41
C LEU A 78 -9.74 6.37 9.95
N THR A 79 -9.24 7.25 9.10
CA THR A 79 -9.26 7.11 7.64
C THR A 79 -7.89 6.63 7.19
N LEU A 80 -7.86 5.48 6.53
CA LEU A 80 -6.69 4.97 5.83
C LEU A 80 -6.93 5.10 4.34
N ARG A 81 -6.04 5.80 3.64
CA ARG A 81 -6.18 6.07 2.20
C ARG A 81 -4.90 5.83 1.43
N GLY A 82 -5.06 5.57 0.14
CA GLY A 82 -3.95 5.57 -0.80
C GLY A 82 -4.44 5.31 -2.20
N ARG A 83 -3.49 5.06 -3.09
CA ARG A 83 -3.76 4.78 -4.49
C ARG A 83 -2.91 3.58 -4.86
N ILE A 84 -3.57 2.52 -5.31
CA ILE A 84 -2.89 1.34 -5.81
C ILE A 84 -2.58 1.54 -7.29
N ASP A 85 -1.38 1.15 -7.72
CA ASP A 85 -0.93 1.43 -9.08
C ASP A 85 -1.74 0.66 -10.14
N GLY A 86 -2.19 -0.55 -9.81
CA GLY A 86 -2.93 -1.41 -10.73
C GLY A 86 -4.00 -2.27 -10.10
N VAL A 87 -5.14 -2.38 -10.79
CA VAL A 87 -6.21 -3.33 -10.46
C VAL A 87 -6.75 -3.99 -11.71
N ARG A 88 -6.87 -5.31 -11.69
CA ARG A 88 -7.64 -6.08 -12.69
C ARG A 88 -8.58 -7.04 -11.98
N GLU A 89 -9.88 -6.88 -12.22
CA GLU A 89 -10.91 -7.73 -11.63
C GLU A 89 -11.22 -8.89 -12.59
N GLY A 90 -10.67 -10.06 -12.29
CA GLY A 90 -10.89 -11.27 -13.08
C GLY A 90 -12.11 -12.08 -12.59
N PRO A 91 -12.53 -13.11 -13.36
CA PRO A 91 -13.60 -14.02 -12.92
C PRO A 91 -13.22 -14.79 -11.65
N GLU A 92 -11.96 -15.25 -11.53
CA GLU A 92 -11.49 -16.13 -10.45
C GLU A 92 -10.76 -15.39 -9.31
N GLU A 93 -10.07 -14.29 -9.61
CA GLU A 93 -9.25 -13.56 -8.64
C GLU A 93 -9.27 -12.05 -8.92
N ILE A 94 -8.98 -11.26 -7.88
CA ILE A 94 -8.66 -9.84 -8.04
C ILE A 94 -7.15 -9.70 -8.06
N PHE A 95 -6.62 -9.16 -9.15
CA PHE A 95 -5.22 -8.79 -9.27
C PHE A 95 -5.00 -7.36 -8.82
N LEU A 96 -4.00 -7.16 -7.95
CA LEU A 96 -3.60 -5.89 -7.37
C LEU A 96 -2.08 -5.73 -7.55
N GLU A 97 -1.65 -4.61 -8.13
CA GLU A 97 -0.23 -4.34 -8.42
C GLU A 97 0.24 -3.06 -7.73
N GLU A 98 1.44 -3.12 -7.14
CA GLU A 98 2.22 -1.96 -6.70
C GLU A 98 3.54 -1.93 -7.48
N ILE A 99 3.82 -0.79 -8.11
CA ILE A 99 4.97 -0.56 -8.98
C ILE A 99 6.02 0.27 -8.22
N LYS A 100 7.29 -0.04 -8.45
CA LYS A 100 8.45 0.71 -7.96
C LYS A 100 9.46 0.87 -9.07
N THR A 101 10.08 2.04 -9.17
CA THR A 101 11.18 2.26 -10.12
C THR A 101 12.52 2.16 -9.43
N ILE A 102 13.49 1.54 -10.11
CA ILE A 102 14.87 1.37 -9.64
C ILE A 102 15.85 1.85 -10.70
N THR A 103 17.05 2.22 -10.25
CA THR A 103 18.18 2.73 -11.05
C THR A 103 19.47 2.17 -10.48
N GLY A 104 20.48 1.97 -11.31
CA GLY A 104 21.75 1.38 -10.88
C GLY A 104 21.60 -0.05 -10.34
N GLU A 105 22.64 -0.53 -9.65
CA GLU A 105 22.65 -1.90 -9.14
C GLU A 105 21.51 -2.16 -8.14
N TRP A 106 20.75 -3.22 -8.38
CA TRP A 106 19.64 -3.64 -7.53
C TRP A 106 19.79 -5.12 -7.16
N SER A 107 19.51 -5.43 -5.89
CA SER A 107 19.74 -6.76 -5.30
C SER A 107 18.70 -7.82 -5.67
N GLU A 108 17.74 -7.47 -6.53
CA GLU A 108 16.62 -8.34 -6.92
C GLU A 108 15.77 -8.87 -5.76
N LYS A 109 15.86 -8.21 -4.60
CA LYS A 109 15.10 -8.56 -3.41
C LYS A 109 14.00 -7.52 -3.15
N PRO A 110 12.72 -7.92 -3.10
CA PRO A 110 11.64 -7.01 -2.79
C PRO A 110 11.74 -6.55 -1.33
N SER A 111 11.40 -5.28 -1.11
CA SER A 111 11.41 -4.64 0.22
C SER A 111 10.19 -5.08 1.02
N ASP A 112 10.39 -5.42 2.29
CA ASP A 112 9.30 -5.70 3.23
C ASP A 112 8.34 -4.50 3.36
N LEU A 113 8.85 -3.29 3.16
CA LEU A 113 8.05 -2.06 3.10
C LEU A 113 7.07 -2.08 1.95
N HIS A 114 7.52 -2.44 0.75
CA HIS A 114 6.66 -2.49 -0.42
C HIS A 114 5.63 -3.61 -0.30
N TRP A 115 6.03 -4.77 0.24
CA TRP A 115 5.08 -5.85 0.54
C TRP A 115 4.03 -5.44 1.56
N ALA A 116 4.42 -4.76 2.63
CA ALA A 116 3.48 -4.28 3.63
C ALA A 116 2.48 -3.28 3.04
N GLN A 117 2.94 -2.37 2.18
CA GLN A 117 2.09 -1.42 1.45
C GLN A 117 1.04 -2.16 0.59
N LEU A 118 1.47 -3.08 -0.27
CA LEU A 118 0.58 -3.83 -1.14
C LEU A 118 -0.39 -4.73 -0.36
N ARG A 119 0.06 -5.38 0.71
CA ARG A 119 -0.81 -6.20 1.57
C ARG A 119 -1.86 -5.37 2.30
N ILE A 120 -1.54 -4.14 2.71
CA ILE A 120 -2.53 -3.22 3.29
C ILE A 120 -3.56 -2.81 2.24
N TYR A 121 -3.15 -2.50 1.01
CA TYR A 121 -4.10 -2.24 -0.08
C TYR A 121 -4.99 -3.45 -0.35
N GLY A 122 -4.44 -4.66 -0.37
CA GLY A 122 -5.23 -5.89 -0.46
C GLY A 122 -6.23 -6.04 0.69
N GLY A 123 -5.83 -5.74 1.93
CA GLY A 123 -6.71 -5.73 3.09
C GLY A 123 -7.86 -4.72 2.97
N ILE A 124 -7.57 -3.50 2.50
CA ILE A 124 -8.59 -2.47 2.22
C ILE A 124 -9.54 -2.96 1.13
N TRP A 125 -9.01 -3.45 0.01
CA TRP A 125 -9.80 -3.98 -1.10
C TRP A 125 -10.77 -5.05 -0.63
N ASN A 126 -10.26 -6.06 0.06
CA ASN A 126 -11.05 -7.17 0.59
C ASN A 126 -12.14 -6.69 1.56
N ARG A 127 -11.87 -5.65 2.35
CA ARG A 127 -12.85 -5.10 3.29
C ARG A 127 -13.98 -4.36 2.58
N LEU A 128 -13.70 -3.72 1.45
CA LEU A 128 -14.68 -3.01 0.65
C LEU A 128 -15.46 -3.95 -0.29
N ASN A 129 -14.80 -4.98 -0.83
CA ASN A 129 -15.32 -5.88 -1.85
C ASN A 129 -14.98 -7.36 -1.57
N PRO A 130 -15.47 -7.97 -0.47
CA PRO A 130 -15.15 -9.36 -0.12
C PRO A 130 -15.83 -10.32 -1.11
N SER A 131 -15.10 -10.75 -2.14
CA SER A 131 -15.69 -11.54 -3.22
C SER A 131 -14.78 -12.64 -3.76
N LYS A 132 -13.48 -12.38 -3.91
CA LYS A 132 -12.55 -13.32 -4.57
C LYS A 132 -11.15 -13.31 -3.92
N PRO A 133 -10.37 -14.39 -4.07
CA PRO A 133 -8.95 -14.40 -3.71
C PRO A 133 -8.21 -13.21 -4.32
N LEU A 134 -7.19 -12.73 -3.61
CA LEU A 134 -6.32 -11.67 -4.11
C LEU A 134 -5.04 -12.26 -4.67
N HIS A 135 -4.65 -11.77 -5.83
CA HIS A 135 -3.33 -11.93 -6.42
C HIS A 135 -2.60 -10.59 -6.28
N LEU A 136 -1.60 -10.57 -5.40
CA LEU A 136 -0.80 -9.38 -5.12
C LEU A 136 0.50 -9.47 -5.92
N ARG A 137 0.80 -8.46 -6.74
CA ARG A 137 2.06 -8.33 -7.47
C ARG A 137 2.84 -7.08 -7.04
N LEU A 138 4.10 -7.28 -6.65
CA LEU A 138 5.09 -6.20 -6.63
C LEU A 138 5.85 -6.21 -7.95
N THR A 139 5.88 -5.07 -8.63
CA THR A 139 6.65 -4.89 -9.87
C THR A 139 7.73 -3.86 -9.66
N TYR A 140 8.98 -4.24 -9.90
CA TYR A 140 10.12 -3.33 -9.94
C TYR A 140 10.52 -3.10 -11.39
N PHE A 141 10.56 -1.85 -11.80
CA PHE A 141 10.89 -1.44 -13.15
C PHE A 141 12.23 -0.71 -13.18
N HIS A 142 13.20 -1.28 -13.89
CA HIS A 142 14.54 -0.73 -14.01
C HIS A 142 14.62 0.29 -15.14
N LEU A 143 14.76 1.57 -14.78
CA LEU A 143 14.58 2.69 -15.70
C LEU A 143 15.61 2.74 -16.84
N GLU A 144 16.82 2.23 -16.61
CA GLU A 144 17.92 2.29 -17.60
C GLU A 144 17.90 1.11 -18.58
N SER A 145 17.45 -0.07 -18.11
CA SER A 145 17.49 -1.31 -18.90
C SER A 145 16.13 -1.72 -19.44
N ASP A 146 15.07 -1.03 -19.02
CA ASP A 146 13.69 -1.34 -19.38
C ASP A 146 13.22 -2.73 -18.86
N THR A 147 13.86 -3.21 -17.80
CA THR A 147 13.59 -4.56 -17.23
C THR A 147 12.50 -4.51 -16.17
N GLU A 148 11.53 -5.41 -16.26
CA GLU A 148 10.52 -5.67 -15.23
C GLU A 148 10.93 -6.87 -14.35
N TYR A 149 10.83 -6.70 -13.03
CA TYR A 149 10.97 -7.78 -12.05
C TYR A 149 9.69 -7.91 -11.24
N CYS A 150 9.05 -9.08 -11.31
CA CYS A 150 7.74 -9.31 -10.71
C CYS A 150 7.82 -10.33 -9.57
N PHE A 151 7.12 -10.06 -8.47
CA PHE A 151 6.98 -10.97 -7.33
C PHE A 151 5.51 -11.09 -6.95
N ASP A 152 5.03 -12.33 -6.79
CA ASP A 152 3.62 -12.61 -6.61
C ASP A 152 3.30 -13.29 -5.28
N GLU A 153 2.20 -12.88 -4.65
CA GLU A 153 1.58 -13.57 -3.53
C GLU A 153 0.09 -13.80 -3.79
N LYS A 154 -0.34 -15.06 -3.78
CA LYS A 154 -1.77 -15.40 -3.75
C LYS A 154 -2.26 -15.46 -2.30
N LYS A 155 -3.35 -14.76 -2.00
CA LYS A 155 -3.97 -14.71 -0.68
C LYS A 155 -5.44 -15.10 -0.76
N LEU A 156 -5.83 -16.11 0.02
CA LEU A 156 -7.23 -16.47 0.22
C LEU A 156 -7.92 -15.44 1.10
N LEU A 157 -9.22 -15.20 0.86
CA LEU A 157 -10.06 -14.19 1.52
C LEU A 157 -9.93 -14.19 3.06
N HIS A 158 -9.84 -15.36 3.68
CA HIS A 158 -9.77 -15.55 5.12
C HIS A 158 -8.37 -15.34 5.73
N SER A 159 -7.31 -15.28 4.90
CA SER A 159 -5.92 -15.12 5.34
C SER A 159 -5.48 -13.66 5.54
N LEU A 160 -6.28 -12.70 5.04
CA LEU A 160 -5.99 -11.26 5.09
C LEU A 160 -6.58 -10.54 6.31
N ASN A 161 -7.13 -11.27 7.29
CA ASN A 161 -7.49 -10.73 8.60
C ASN A 161 -6.21 -10.26 9.31
N LEU A 162 -5.78 -9.03 9.00
CA LEU A 162 -4.56 -8.35 9.45
C LEU A 162 -3.59 -9.28 10.18
N SER A 163 -2.81 -10.05 9.42
CA SER A 163 -1.56 -10.63 9.91
C SER A 163 -0.52 -9.53 10.21
N CYS A 164 -0.93 -8.33 10.65
CA CYS A 164 -0.11 -7.42 11.44
C CYS A 164 0.32 -8.07 12.76
N ARG A 165 -0.39 -9.09 13.24
CA ARG A 165 -0.08 -9.77 14.52
C ARG A 165 1.22 -10.58 14.53
N LYS A 166 1.79 -10.95 13.36
CA LYS A 166 3.03 -11.73 13.28
C LYS A 166 4.28 -10.88 13.03
N SER A 167 4.19 -9.82 12.21
CA SER A 167 5.35 -8.90 12.03
C SER A 167 5.58 -7.96 13.21
N LEU A 168 4.59 -7.75 14.08
CA LEU A 168 4.74 -6.92 15.29
C LEU A 168 5.13 -7.72 16.55
N ARG A 169 5.54 -8.99 16.40
CA ARG A 169 5.81 -9.89 17.54
C ARG A 169 7.21 -10.50 17.56
N ASN A 170 8.15 -9.94 16.81
CA ASN A 170 9.57 -10.22 16.99
C ASN A 170 10.26 -8.98 17.59
N THR A 171 9.94 -8.71 18.85
CA THR A 171 10.77 -8.04 19.85
C THR A 171 10.47 -8.70 21.19
#